data_AF-A0A3C1BYQ5-F1
#
_entry.id   AF-A0A3C1BYQ5-F1
#
_cell.length_a   1.000
_cell.length_b   1.000
_cell.length_c   1.000
_cell.angle_alpha   90.00
_cell.angle_beta   90.00
_cell.angle_gamma   90.00
#
_symmetry.space_group_name_H-M   'P 1'
#
loop_
_entity.id
_entity.type
_entity.pdbx_description
1 polymer ?
#
loop_
_entity_poly.entity_id
_entity_poly.type
_entity_poly.pdbx_seq_one_letter_code
_entity_poly.pdbx_strand_id
1 'polypeptide(L)'
;MIQRKQLRTAAALTLAAAILAGLLGGCSLKKRVTKETDETTIGIDVARYQGTIDWAAVSNTEVDFAMIRVGYRGRSDGIIKEDPNGRYNLQEAAKAEIPMGAYFFSTAISEEEAQEEADWVAETLACYPITYPVVYDCEGFKEETSRQFSMTKQERTDVALAFLEAIEKHGYEGMFYASKGELEGENDWETSRLAEEYKIWVAQYPAQPYPDTPASTYNGTHQMWQYTTNGEVRGIRQPVDMNIAYFGYDGIEPAKSKKTPPEAEPDVEAMMDFAEVSEQVTARDETNMRNIPSQGDDSVVLFTLKNGEVAQRIAVSTSGWSKILYEGNIYYAVSSYLTTDLSYTPPDEETLEQEDGIQTQFTAVNDVVTAKNVVNLRKLPSVEHEDAVVLAQLQAGDTANRVGVSENGWSKLEYQGMTCYAVTSYLKVVGEGETQPTQAAASTAEPSQSSGQVQIQTQFEDIQDQVTAKVEVNLRSLPSVEDPNCVVVATLKNGEIVTRTGINRDVGWSRVIYNGQTLYCISNYLTAAGQ
;
A
#
# COMPACT_ATOMS: atom_id res chain seq x y z
N MET A 1 63.50 37.92 28.64
CA MET A 1 62.88 36.60 28.82
C MET A 1 61.53 36.83 29.50
N ILE A 2 60.46 36.12 29.13
CA ILE A 2 59.12 36.12 29.76
C ILE A 2 58.22 37.37 29.50
N GLN A 3 56.95 37.09 29.19
CA GLN A 3 55.74 37.95 29.17
C GLN A 3 55.67 39.17 28.21
N ARG A 4 55.41 38.88 26.92
CA ARG A 4 54.42 39.65 26.13
C ARG A 4 53.08 38.90 26.14
N LYS A 5 52.24 39.13 27.16
CA LYS A 5 50.90 38.52 27.25
C LYS A 5 49.93 39.44 28.00
N GLN A 6 49.41 40.48 27.34
CA GLN A 6 48.22 41.27 27.73
C GLN A 6 47.91 42.33 26.66
N LEU A 7 47.23 41.96 25.57
CA LEU A 7 46.55 42.89 24.64
C LEU A 7 45.67 42.16 23.59
N ARG A 8 44.90 41.15 24.02
CA ARG A 8 43.90 40.42 23.19
C ARG A 8 42.70 39.90 24.01
N THR A 9 42.04 40.78 24.76
CA THR A 9 40.83 40.45 25.54
C THR A 9 39.97 41.71 25.78
N ALA A 10 39.37 42.25 24.71
CA ALA A 10 38.40 43.37 24.81
C ALA A 10 37.47 43.54 23.58
N ALA A 11 37.49 42.66 22.57
CA ALA A 11 36.83 42.90 21.28
C ALA A 11 36.20 41.64 20.65
N ALA A 12 35.64 40.75 21.47
CA ALA A 12 35.06 39.48 21.01
C ALA A 12 33.78 39.05 21.77
N LEU A 13 33.08 39.98 22.44
CA LEU A 13 31.91 39.65 23.27
C LEU A 13 30.66 40.52 23.04
N THR A 14 30.67 41.41 22.05
CA THR A 14 29.53 42.29 21.71
C THR A 14 29.04 42.14 20.26
N LEU A 15 29.53 41.14 19.51
CA LEU A 15 29.05 40.84 18.15
C LEU A 15 28.30 39.50 18.01
N ALA A 16 28.27 38.66 19.07
CA ALA A 16 27.51 37.41 19.08
C ALA A 16 26.05 37.60 19.54
N ALA A 17 25.79 38.56 20.44
CA ALA A 17 24.44 38.82 20.96
C ALA A 17 23.54 39.60 19.98
N ALA A 18 24.11 40.29 18.98
CA ALA A 18 23.36 41.12 18.03
C ALA A 18 22.86 40.36 16.79
N ILE A 19 23.38 39.15 16.52
CA ILE A 19 22.90 38.30 15.42
C ILE A 19 21.77 37.37 15.88
N LEU A 20 21.80 36.92 17.15
CA LEU A 20 20.70 36.13 17.72
C LEU A 20 19.43 36.96 17.99
N ALA A 21 19.57 38.26 18.26
CA ALA A 21 18.45 39.18 18.41
C ALA A 21 17.85 39.68 17.07
N GLY A 22 18.49 39.40 15.93
CA GLY A 22 18.04 39.81 14.60
C GLY A 22 17.05 38.85 13.92
N LEU A 23 16.92 37.61 14.44
CA LEU A 23 16.00 36.58 13.94
C LEU A 23 14.67 36.54 14.69
N LEU A 24 14.56 37.21 15.84
CA LEU A 24 13.28 37.53 16.50
C LEU A 24 12.58 38.73 15.83
N GLY A 25 12.71 38.81 14.50
CA GLY A 25 12.18 39.87 13.65
C GLY A 25 10.68 39.75 13.43
N GLY A 26 9.89 39.83 14.51
CA GLY A 26 8.46 40.13 14.46
C GLY A 26 7.66 39.30 13.46
N CYS A 27 7.77 37.98 13.49
CA CYS A 27 6.69 37.12 13.01
C CYS A 27 5.46 37.38 13.91
N SER A 28 4.69 38.41 13.55
CA SER A 28 3.28 38.45 13.88
C SER A 28 2.72 37.15 13.30
N LEU A 29 2.43 36.18 14.16
CA LEU A 29 1.70 34.96 13.81
C LEU A 29 0.54 35.39 12.93
N LYS A 30 0.61 35.06 11.64
CA LYS A 30 -0.44 35.44 10.72
C LYS A 30 -1.65 34.61 11.12
N LYS A 31 -2.63 35.29 11.70
CA LYS A 31 -3.93 34.71 11.97
C LYS A 31 -4.43 34.01 10.69
N ARG A 32 -4.86 32.75 10.85
CA ARG A 32 -5.43 31.90 9.80
C ARG A 32 -6.35 32.74 8.89
N VAL A 33 -6.17 32.59 7.58
CA VAL A 33 -6.94 33.33 6.57
C VAL A 33 -8.26 32.62 6.28
N THR A 34 -8.22 31.29 6.21
CA THR A 34 -9.38 30.40 6.11
C THR A 34 -10.21 30.41 7.40
N LYS A 35 -11.50 30.14 7.27
CA LYS A 35 -12.40 29.89 8.40
C LYS A 35 -12.87 28.45 8.38
N GLU A 36 -12.88 27.85 9.55
CA GLU A 36 -13.55 26.57 9.76
C GLU A 36 -15.06 26.69 9.52
N THR A 37 -15.65 25.64 8.96
CA THR A 37 -17.07 25.50 8.67
C THR A 37 -17.62 24.22 9.29
N ASP A 38 -18.91 24.21 9.66
CA ASP A 38 -19.62 23.02 10.16
C ASP A 38 -19.95 22.00 9.02
N GLU A 39 -19.23 22.07 7.90
CA GLU A 39 -19.41 21.16 6.77
C GLU A 39 -18.71 19.83 7.06
N THR A 40 -19.41 18.71 6.86
CA THR A 40 -18.80 17.37 7.00
C THR A 40 -18.07 17.03 5.71
N THR A 41 -16.76 16.77 5.81
CA THR A 41 -15.90 16.44 4.68
C THR A 41 -15.36 15.02 4.76
N ILE A 42 -15.11 14.41 3.61
CA ILE A 42 -14.50 13.09 3.47
C ILE A 42 -13.01 13.29 3.15
N GLY A 43 -12.14 12.52 3.81
CA GLY A 43 -10.71 12.62 3.56
C GLY A 43 -9.99 11.29 3.62
N ILE A 44 -8.74 11.32 3.21
CA ILE A 44 -7.80 10.21 3.33
C ILE A 44 -6.66 10.56 4.27
N ASP A 45 -5.99 9.55 4.82
CA ASP A 45 -4.66 9.73 5.36
C ASP A 45 -3.65 8.77 4.71
N VAL A 46 -2.44 9.28 4.47
CA VAL A 46 -1.47 8.64 3.57
C VAL A 46 -0.03 8.79 4.04
N ALA A 47 0.77 7.78 3.71
CA ALA A 47 2.20 7.71 3.99
C ALA A 47 2.92 7.00 2.82
N ARG A 48 4.21 6.64 3.00
CA ARG A 48 4.92 5.78 2.04
C ARG A 48 4.18 4.48 1.68
N TYR A 49 3.27 3.99 2.51
CA TYR A 49 2.59 2.71 2.32
C TYR A 49 1.70 2.66 1.07
N GLN A 50 1.20 3.81 0.61
CA GLN A 50 0.40 3.93 -0.61
C GLN A 50 1.23 3.96 -1.90
N GLY A 51 2.56 4.08 -1.80
CA GLY A 51 3.46 4.22 -2.96
C GLY A 51 3.28 5.57 -3.68
N THR A 52 3.40 5.56 -5.01
CA THR A 52 3.13 6.73 -5.86
C THR A 52 1.63 6.95 -6.00
N ILE A 53 1.14 8.13 -5.59
CA ILE A 53 -0.27 8.54 -5.69
C ILE A 53 -0.45 9.48 -6.88
N ASP A 54 -1.43 9.20 -7.75
CA ASP A 54 -1.90 10.15 -8.76
C ASP A 54 -2.90 11.13 -8.13
N TRP A 55 -2.38 12.22 -7.57
CA TRP A 55 -3.17 13.26 -6.91
C TRP A 55 -4.14 14.00 -7.84
N ALA A 56 -3.87 14.04 -9.15
CA ALA A 56 -4.78 14.60 -10.13
C ALA A 56 -5.98 13.67 -10.39
N ALA A 57 -5.80 12.35 -10.28
CA ALA A 57 -6.92 11.42 -10.22
C ALA A 57 -7.70 11.53 -8.90
N VAL A 58 -7.02 11.68 -7.76
CA VAL A 58 -7.66 11.84 -6.43
C VAL A 58 -8.56 13.08 -6.38
N SER A 59 -8.15 14.23 -6.95
CA SER A 59 -8.98 15.45 -6.97
C SER A 59 -10.24 15.37 -7.85
N ASN A 60 -10.46 14.22 -8.52
CA ASN A 60 -11.67 13.90 -9.26
C ASN A 60 -12.48 12.77 -8.57
N THR A 61 -12.35 12.63 -7.24
CA THR A 61 -13.07 11.67 -6.40
C THR A 61 -13.91 12.37 -5.33
N GLU A 62 -14.38 11.62 -4.33
CA GLU A 62 -15.07 12.12 -3.13
C GLU A 62 -14.13 12.61 -2.02
N VAL A 63 -12.82 12.68 -2.26
CA VAL A 63 -11.82 13.16 -1.28
C VAL A 63 -11.75 14.68 -1.26
N ASP A 64 -12.23 15.28 -0.17
CA ASP A 64 -12.18 16.72 0.11
C ASP A 64 -10.87 17.16 0.79
N PHE A 65 -10.17 16.26 1.49
CA PHE A 65 -8.90 16.57 2.17
C PHE A 65 -7.97 15.36 2.33
N ALA A 66 -6.69 15.63 2.61
CA ALA A 66 -5.70 14.59 2.91
C ALA A 66 -4.84 14.92 4.15
N MET A 67 -4.66 13.95 5.04
CA MET A 67 -3.71 14.02 6.15
C MET A 67 -2.43 13.28 5.77
N ILE A 68 -1.33 13.99 5.59
CA ILE A 68 -0.09 13.41 5.04
C ILE A 68 0.92 13.14 6.15
N ARG A 69 1.44 11.92 6.24
CA ARG A 69 2.57 11.64 7.14
C ARG A 69 3.82 12.31 6.59
N VAL A 70 4.41 13.20 7.39
CA VAL A 70 5.65 13.89 7.01
C VAL A 70 6.89 13.24 7.60
N GLY A 71 6.75 12.56 8.74
CA GLY A 71 7.86 11.91 9.41
C GLY A 71 7.42 11.06 10.59
N TYR A 72 8.41 10.47 11.24
CA TYR A 72 8.24 9.62 12.40
C TYR A 72 9.53 9.58 13.24
N ARG A 73 9.42 9.39 14.56
CA ARG A 73 10.59 9.05 15.39
C ARG A 73 10.74 7.54 15.46
N GLY A 74 11.93 7.04 15.16
CA GLY A 74 12.20 5.61 15.04
C GLY A 74 11.99 4.84 16.34
N ARG A 75 11.12 3.82 16.30
CA ARG A 75 10.67 3.01 17.45
C ARG A 75 11.78 2.42 18.34
N SER A 76 13.01 2.25 17.84
CA SER A 76 14.13 1.66 18.59
C SER A 76 15.36 2.57 18.72
N ASP A 77 15.63 3.44 17.74
CA ASP A 77 16.80 4.33 17.75
C ASP A 77 16.48 5.75 18.24
N GLY A 78 15.20 6.13 18.31
CA GLY A 78 14.78 7.47 18.74
C GLY A 78 15.11 8.58 17.74
N ILE A 79 15.46 8.24 16.50
CA ILE A 79 15.89 9.21 15.48
C ILE A 79 14.69 9.67 14.67
N ILE A 80 14.50 10.98 14.52
CA ILE A 80 13.52 11.57 13.59
C ILE A 80 13.90 11.19 12.16
N LYS A 81 12.93 10.64 11.42
CA LYS A 81 13.06 10.21 10.02
C LYS A 81 11.91 10.82 9.23
N GLU A 82 12.24 11.28 8.03
CA GLU A 82 11.27 11.76 7.05
C GLU A 82 10.48 10.56 6.47
N ASP A 83 9.19 10.74 6.21
CA ASP A 83 8.47 9.78 5.37
C ASP A 83 8.92 10.02 3.91
N PRO A 84 9.45 9.02 3.19
CA PRO A 84 10.06 9.22 1.88
C PRO A 84 9.08 9.69 0.80
N ASN A 85 7.76 9.50 0.98
CA ASN A 85 6.74 10.08 0.11
C ASN A 85 6.09 11.35 0.68
N GLY A 86 6.44 11.78 1.91
CA GLY A 86 5.82 12.93 2.59
C GLY A 86 5.90 14.22 1.78
N ARG A 87 7.08 14.59 1.24
CA ARG A 87 7.24 15.80 0.42
C ARG A 87 6.56 15.70 -0.95
N TYR A 88 6.61 14.53 -1.58
CA TYR A 88 5.92 14.28 -2.85
C TYR A 88 4.42 14.47 -2.68
N ASN A 89 3.84 13.84 -1.65
CA ASN A 89 2.42 13.96 -1.32
C ASN A 89 2.03 15.41 -1.02
N LEU A 90 2.80 16.12 -0.18
CA LEU A 90 2.55 17.54 0.12
C LEU A 90 2.61 18.44 -1.13
N GLN A 91 3.47 18.12 -2.08
CA GLN A 91 3.66 18.88 -3.30
C GLN A 91 2.54 18.62 -4.32
N GLU A 92 2.25 17.35 -4.60
CA GLU A 92 1.29 16.97 -5.64
C GLU A 92 -0.17 17.19 -5.19
N ALA A 93 -0.50 16.97 -3.91
CA ALA A 93 -1.80 17.34 -3.37
C ALA A 93 -2.03 18.87 -3.44
N ALA A 94 -1.00 19.68 -3.17
CA ALA A 94 -1.06 21.13 -3.36
C ALA A 94 -1.24 21.54 -4.82
N LYS A 95 -0.56 20.87 -5.77
CA LYS A 95 -0.73 21.08 -7.22
C LYS A 95 -2.13 20.67 -7.70
N ALA A 96 -2.75 19.67 -7.06
CA ALA A 96 -4.10 19.19 -7.32
C ALA A 96 -5.20 19.99 -6.58
N GLU A 97 -4.84 21.07 -5.88
CA GLU A 97 -5.75 21.92 -5.08
C GLU A 97 -6.54 21.17 -3.98
N ILE A 98 -5.97 20.09 -3.43
CA ILE A 98 -6.56 19.35 -2.29
C ILE A 98 -6.12 20.01 -0.97
N PRO A 99 -7.05 20.44 -0.10
CA PRO A 99 -6.74 20.83 1.27
C PRO A 99 -5.98 19.75 2.05
N MET A 100 -4.85 20.12 2.67
CA MET A 100 -4.02 19.16 3.42
C MET A 100 -3.96 19.47 4.90
N GLY A 101 -3.89 18.42 5.72
CA GLY A 101 -3.29 18.43 7.04
C GLY A 101 -2.03 17.55 7.04
N ALA A 102 -1.41 17.38 8.20
CA ALA A 102 -0.23 16.53 8.32
C ALA A 102 -0.24 15.75 9.63
N TYR A 103 0.48 14.63 9.68
CA TYR A 103 0.70 13.91 10.93
C TYR A 103 2.15 13.46 11.09
N PHE A 104 2.56 13.26 12.35
CA PHE A 104 3.87 12.74 12.71
C PHE A 104 3.71 11.58 13.68
N PHE A 105 4.26 10.42 13.32
CA PHE A 105 4.23 9.23 14.18
C PHE A 105 5.32 9.36 15.25
N SER A 106 4.93 9.76 16.45
CA SER A 106 5.84 10.01 17.57
C SER A 106 6.21 8.71 18.29
N THR A 107 7.47 8.64 18.71
CA THR A 107 7.91 7.72 19.78
C THR A 107 8.74 8.46 20.82
N ALA A 108 8.46 9.75 20.99
CA ALA A 108 9.08 10.61 21.98
C ALA A 108 8.89 10.06 23.39
N ILE A 109 9.97 10.12 24.18
CA ILE A 109 9.96 9.70 25.60
C ILE A 109 10.14 10.87 26.58
N SER A 110 10.20 12.10 26.07
CA SER A 110 10.22 13.33 26.89
C SER A 110 9.63 14.51 26.12
N GLU A 111 9.27 15.57 26.84
CA GLU A 111 8.75 16.82 26.27
C GLU A 111 9.77 17.48 25.32
N GLU A 112 11.08 17.32 25.57
CA GLU A 112 12.12 17.80 24.65
C GLU A 112 12.13 17.03 23.33
N GLU A 113 11.99 15.69 23.36
CA GLU A 113 11.85 14.90 22.13
C GLU A 113 10.58 15.27 21.34
N ALA A 114 9.48 15.58 22.04
CA ALA A 114 8.25 16.07 21.41
C ALA A 114 8.41 17.46 20.78
N GLN A 115 9.15 18.36 21.43
CA GLN A 115 9.44 19.67 20.86
C GLN A 115 10.37 19.57 19.63
N GLU A 116 11.38 18.70 19.64
CA GLU A 116 12.22 18.42 18.46
C GLU A 116 11.38 17.94 17.26
N GLU A 117 10.40 17.06 17.50
CA GLU A 117 9.47 16.58 16.47
C GLU A 117 8.60 17.71 15.92
N ALA A 118 8.00 18.51 16.79
CA ALA A 118 7.16 19.64 16.40
C ALA A 118 7.93 20.72 15.60
N ASP A 119 9.14 21.07 16.03
CA ASP A 119 10.02 22.01 15.32
C ASP A 119 10.39 21.48 13.92
N TRP A 120 10.73 20.18 13.80
CA TRP A 120 11.05 19.54 12.53
C TRP A 120 9.86 19.46 11.57
N VAL A 121 8.68 19.14 12.10
CA VAL A 121 7.41 19.12 11.36
C VAL A 121 7.09 20.53 10.85
N ALA A 122 7.15 21.54 11.72
CA ALA A 122 6.86 22.92 11.33
C ALA A 122 7.83 23.46 10.27
N GLU A 123 9.13 23.14 10.34
CA GLU A 123 10.09 23.51 9.29
C GLU A 123 9.76 22.83 7.95
N THR A 124 9.42 21.54 7.98
CA THR A 124 9.03 20.78 6.79
C THR A 124 7.76 21.31 6.15
N LEU A 125 6.74 21.63 6.94
CA LEU A 125 5.44 22.13 6.48
C LEU A 125 5.46 23.61 6.06
N ALA A 126 6.49 24.38 6.41
CA ALA A 126 6.49 25.84 6.26
C ALA A 126 6.18 26.33 4.84
N CYS A 127 6.60 25.60 3.81
CA CYS A 127 6.44 25.96 2.40
C CYS A 127 5.19 25.37 1.70
N TYR A 128 4.33 24.66 2.44
CA TYR A 128 3.14 24.00 1.89
C TYR A 128 1.84 24.60 2.46
N PRO A 129 0.71 24.57 1.70
CA PRO A 129 -0.58 25.13 2.11
C PRO A 129 -1.34 24.21 3.08
N ILE A 130 -0.93 24.20 4.34
CA ILE A 130 -1.54 23.36 5.38
C ILE A 130 -2.81 24.02 5.92
N THR A 131 -3.94 23.40 5.61
CA THR A 131 -5.30 23.88 5.87
C THR A 131 -5.95 23.13 7.03
N TYR A 132 -5.84 21.80 7.06
CA TYR A 132 -6.28 20.97 8.19
C TYR A 132 -5.20 20.93 9.29
N PRO A 133 -5.51 20.44 10.49
CA PRO A 133 -4.57 20.43 11.61
C PRO A 133 -3.29 19.63 11.36
N VAL A 134 -2.30 19.87 12.23
CA VAL A 134 -1.09 19.06 12.35
C VAL A 134 -1.26 18.12 13.55
N VAL A 135 -1.10 16.83 13.31
CA VAL A 135 -1.51 15.76 14.21
C VAL A 135 -0.32 15.15 14.93
N TYR A 136 -0.46 15.00 16.26
CA TYR A 136 0.33 14.06 17.05
C TYR A 136 -0.33 12.68 16.97
N ASP A 137 0.41 11.71 16.45
CA ASP A 137 0.03 10.31 16.33
C ASP A 137 1.01 9.46 17.16
N CYS A 138 0.51 8.55 17.98
CA CYS A 138 1.34 7.74 18.88
C CYS A 138 0.67 6.38 19.21
N GLU A 139 0.93 5.37 18.39
CA GLU A 139 0.41 4.01 18.58
C GLU A 139 1.50 3.00 18.96
N GLY A 140 1.10 1.83 19.49
CA GLY A 140 2.04 0.73 19.78
C GLY A 140 2.94 0.94 21.00
N PHE A 141 2.71 1.98 21.81
CA PHE A 141 3.45 2.25 23.06
C PHE A 141 3.34 1.13 24.12
N LYS A 142 2.48 0.12 23.93
CA LYS A 142 2.37 -1.08 24.78
C LYS A 142 3.22 -2.26 24.31
N GLU A 143 3.89 -2.18 23.17
CA GLU A 143 4.82 -3.21 22.71
C GLU A 143 6.08 -3.19 23.58
N GLU A 144 6.57 -4.34 24.04
CA GLU A 144 7.81 -4.44 24.86
C GLU A 144 9.05 -3.85 24.15
N THR A 145 9.01 -3.79 22.82
CA THR A 145 10.03 -3.20 21.94
C THR A 145 9.94 -1.69 21.79
N SER A 146 8.87 -1.05 22.28
CA SER A 146 8.69 0.40 22.19
C SER A 146 9.53 1.12 23.25
N ARG A 147 10.19 2.22 22.86
CA ARG A 147 10.83 3.16 23.79
C ARG A 147 9.86 3.71 24.85
N GLN A 148 8.58 3.76 24.52
CA GLN A 148 7.51 4.30 25.39
C GLN A 148 6.89 3.23 26.32
N PHE A 149 7.33 1.96 26.25
CA PHE A 149 6.73 0.83 27.00
C PHE A 149 6.67 1.04 28.52
N SER A 150 7.67 1.73 29.08
CA SER A 150 7.74 1.99 30.52
C SER A 150 7.06 3.30 30.95
N MET A 151 6.53 4.10 30.01
CA MET A 151 5.89 5.37 30.33
C MET A 151 4.49 5.15 30.92
N THR A 152 4.15 5.99 31.89
CA THR A 152 2.78 6.10 32.42
C THR A 152 1.85 6.80 31.43
N LYS A 153 0.54 6.67 31.67
CA LYS A 153 -0.50 7.43 30.96
C LYS A 153 -0.28 8.95 31.03
N GLN A 154 0.15 9.44 32.19
CA GLN A 154 0.40 10.86 32.41
C GLN A 154 1.60 11.32 31.58
N GLU A 155 2.76 10.65 31.68
CA GLU A 155 3.97 11.02 30.94
C GLU A 155 3.75 11.00 29.42
N ARG A 156 3.01 10.03 28.87
CA ARG A 156 2.65 10.06 27.44
C ARG A 156 1.76 11.24 27.08
N THR A 157 0.79 11.58 27.94
CA THR A 157 -0.09 12.73 27.70
C THR A 157 0.68 14.06 27.78
N ASP A 158 1.63 14.18 28.72
CA ASP A 158 2.51 15.35 28.87
C ASP A 158 3.38 15.53 27.61
N VAL A 159 3.93 14.44 27.05
CA VAL A 159 4.67 14.43 25.77
C VAL A 159 3.79 14.85 24.59
N ALA A 160 2.56 14.34 24.49
CA ALA A 160 1.63 14.73 23.42
C ALA A 160 1.27 16.23 23.47
N LEU A 161 1.00 16.76 24.66
CA LEU A 161 0.72 18.19 24.87
C LEU A 161 1.92 19.06 24.50
N ALA A 162 3.15 18.66 24.85
CA ALA A 162 4.37 19.40 24.49
C ALA A 162 4.56 19.54 22.97
N PHE A 163 4.26 18.49 22.19
CA PHE A 163 4.26 18.56 20.73
C PHE A 163 3.19 19.54 20.22
N LEU A 164 1.95 19.39 20.71
CA LEU A 164 0.80 20.17 20.24
C LEU A 164 0.97 21.67 20.53
N GLU A 165 1.41 22.03 21.74
CA GLU A 165 1.74 23.42 22.09
C GLU A 165 2.87 23.99 21.20
N ALA A 166 3.86 23.17 20.83
CA ALA A 166 4.97 23.59 19.98
C ALA A 166 4.51 23.85 18.53
N ILE A 167 3.65 22.99 17.99
CA ILE A 167 2.96 23.19 16.71
C ILE A 167 2.14 24.49 16.68
N GLU A 168 1.41 24.82 17.76
CA GLU A 168 0.69 26.08 17.87
C GLU A 168 1.61 27.31 17.92
N LYS A 169 2.77 27.21 18.58
CA LYS A 169 3.80 28.27 18.62
C LYS A 169 4.35 28.58 17.21
N HIS A 170 4.29 27.62 16.27
CA HIS A 170 4.60 27.83 14.84
C HIS A 170 3.41 28.34 14.01
N GLY A 171 2.22 28.45 14.59
CA GLY A 171 1.02 28.99 13.94
C GLY A 171 0.25 27.99 13.10
N TYR A 172 0.40 26.70 13.39
CA TYR A 172 -0.47 25.62 12.93
C TYR A 172 -1.50 25.29 14.01
N GLU A 173 -2.57 24.58 13.62
CA GLU A 173 -3.60 24.11 14.53
C GLU A 173 -3.28 22.67 14.95
N GLY A 174 -3.33 22.36 16.25
CA GLY A 174 -3.01 21.03 16.79
C GLY A 174 -4.22 20.10 16.82
N MET A 175 -3.99 18.80 16.60
CA MET A 175 -4.99 17.74 16.77
C MET A 175 -4.34 16.46 17.29
N PHE A 176 -5.04 15.71 18.14
CA PHE A 176 -4.54 14.47 18.73
C PHE A 176 -5.22 13.26 18.10
N TYR A 177 -4.44 12.27 17.67
CA TYR A 177 -4.95 11.00 17.14
C TYR A 177 -4.70 9.84 18.11
N ALA A 178 -5.71 8.99 18.31
CA ALA A 178 -5.57 7.69 18.94
C ALA A 178 -6.76 6.76 18.64
N SER A 179 -6.59 5.46 18.90
CA SER A 179 -7.68 4.49 18.77
C SER A 179 -8.77 4.70 19.84
N LYS A 180 -10.03 4.41 19.48
CA LYS A 180 -11.16 4.44 20.42
C LYS A 180 -10.89 3.62 21.69
N GLY A 181 -10.18 2.50 21.57
CA GLY A 181 -9.87 1.62 22.71
C GLY A 181 -8.98 2.28 23.77
N GLU A 182 -8.16 3.24 23.37
CA GLU A 182 -7.26 3.99 24.26
C GLU A 182 -7.93 5.24 24.85
N LEU A 183 -8.80 5.89 24.07
CA LEU A 183 -9.55 7.10 24.42
C LEU A 183 -10.77 6.83 25.31
N GLU A 184 -11.42 5.67 25.16
CA GLU A 184 -12.65 5.32 25.89
C GLU A 184 -12.39 5.21 27.40
N GLY A 185 -13.10 6.01 28.19
CA GLY A 185 -12.92 6.03 29.65
C GLY A 185 -11.51 6.45 30.11
N GLU A 186 -10.75 7.15 29.25
CA GLU A 186 -9.35 7.53 29.50
C GLU A 186 -8.43 6.33 29.80
N ASN A 187 -8.61 5.23 29.05
CA ASN A 187 -7.90 3.98 29.32
C ASN A 187 -6.37 4.15 29.26
N ASP A 188 -5.85 4.85 28.25
CA ASP A 188 -4.40 5.00 28.02
C ASP A 188 -3.89 6.43 27.88
N TRP A 189 -4.80 7.39 27.75
CA TRP A 189 -4.56 8.84 27.62
C TRP A 189 -5.43 9.62 28.60
N GLU A 190 -4.94 10.71 29.20
CA GLU A 190 -5.77 11.61 30.01
C GLU A 190 -6.60 12.50 29.08
N THR A 191 -7.58 11.88 28.41
CA THR A 191 -8.25 12.45 27.23
C THR A 191 -8.99 13.75 27.55
N SER A 192 -9.48 13.94 28.78
CA SER A 192 -10.05 15.21 29.22
C SER A 192 -9.07 16.39 29.14
N ARG A 193 -7.77 16.18 29.41
CA ARG A 193 -6.73 17.22 29.26
C ARG A 193 -6.48 17.57 27.80
N LEU A 194 -6.43 16.56 26.93
CA LEU A 194 -6.20 16.74 25.49
C LEU A 194 -7.39 17.45 24.84
N ALA A 195 -8.61 17.01 25.13
CA ALA A 195 -9.85 17.53 24.54
C ALA A 195 -10.33 18.87 25.15
N GLU A 196 -9.63 19.42 26.17
CA GLU A 196 -9.88 20.78 26.67
C GLU A 196 -9.36 21.85 25.68
N GLU A 197 -8.24 21.56 25.00
CA GLU A 197 -7.56 22.51 24.11
C GLU A 197 -7.53 22.05 22.64
N TYR A 198 -7.41 20.74 22.36
CA TYR A 198 -7.15 20.21 21.02
C TYR A 198 -8.31 19.38 20.46
N LYS A 199 -8.42 19.38 19.13
CA LYS A 199 -9.33 18.47 18.41
C LYS A 199 -8.88 17.02 18.61
N ILE A 200 -9.83 16.09 18.65
CA ILE A 200 -9.57 14.65 18.69
C ILE A 200 -9.94 14.00 17.37
N TRP A 201 -9.01 13.23 16.81
CA TRP A 201 -9.20 12.31 15.70
C TRP A 201 -9.21 10.89 16.26
N VAL A 202 -10.36 10.21 16.18
CA VAL A 202 -10.52 8.85 16.71
C VAL A 202 -10.45 7.80 15.60
N ALA A 203 -9.63 6.77 15.78
CA ALA A 203 -9.71 5.56 14.95
C ALA A 203 -10.73 4.56 15.51
N GLN A 204 -11.69 4.16 14.67
CA GLN A 204 -12.62 3.07 14.96
C GLN A 204 -13.14 2.45 13.67
N TYR A 205 -12.90 1.14 13.50
CA TYR A 205 -13.36 0.40 12.34
C TYR A 205 -14.59 -0.46 12.69
N PRO A 206 -15.83 -0.02 12.41
CA PRO A 206 -17.02 -0.83 12.56
C PRO A 206 -17.07 -1.96 11.51
N ALA A 207 -17.89 -2.98 11.76
CA ALA A 207 -18.04 -4.13 10.84
C ALA A 207 -18.66 -3.77 9.48
N GLN A 208 -19.34 -2.62 9.38
CA GLN A 208 -19.73 -1.97 8.13
C GLN A 208 -19.30 -0.49 8.24
N PRO A 209 -18.43 0.02 7.36
CA PRO A 209 -17.90 1.39 7.43
C PRO A 209 -18.97 2.46 7.17
N TYR A 210 -18.55 3.73 7.16
CA TYR A 210 -19.36 4.79 6.55
C TYR A 210 -19.63 4.44 5.07
N PRO A 211 -20.85 4.69 4.52
CA PRO A 211 -21.97 5.43 5.14
C PRO A 211 -22.92 4.60 6.02
N ASP A 212 -22.81 3.28 6.05
CA ASP A 212 -23.74 2.41 6.81
C ASP A 212 -23.62 2.59 8.32
N THR A 213 -22.40 2.80 8.82
CA THR A 213 -22.17 3.38 10.14
C THR A 213 -21.96 4.90 9.98
N PRO A 214 -22.90 5.77 10.38
CA PRO A 214 -22.85 7.19 10.05
C PRO A 214 -21.92 8.03 10.95
N ALA A 215 -21.48 7.50 12.09
CA ALA A 215 -20.59 8.16 13.04
C ALA A 215 -19.88 7.15 13.96
N SER A 216 -18.75 7.54 14.54
CA SER A 216 -18.08 6.77 15.60
C SER A 216 -19.00 6.56 16.82
N THR A 217 -18.84 5.42 17.50
CA THR A 217 -19.49 5.15 18.79
C THR A 217 -18.60 5.51 19.99
N TYR A 218 -17.58 6.35 19.79
CA TYR A 218 -16.78 6.92 20.87
C TYR A 218 -17.62 7.92 21.67
N ASN A 219 -17.66 7.77 23.00
CA ASN A 219 -18.51 8.61 23.86
C ASN A 219 -17.92 10.00 24.14
N GLY A 220 -16.64 10.22 23.84
CA GLY A 220 -15.98 11.52 24.01
C GLY A 220 -16.16 12.43 22.80
N THR A 221 -15.92 13.73 23.02
CA THR A 221 -15.90 14.72 21.94
C THR A 221 -14.76 14.42 20.98
N HIS A 222 -15.06 14.42 19.68
CA HIS A 222 -14.11 14.23 18.60
C HIS A 222 -14.57 14.98 17.36
N GLN A 223 -13.64 15.37 16.51
CA GLN A 223 -13.88 16.20 15.33
C GLN A 223 -13.53 15.48 14.02
N MET A 224 -12.73 14.40 14.10
CA MET A 224 -12.44 13.54 12.96
C MET A 224 -12.56 12.06 13.37
N TRP A 225 -12.96 11.22 12.43
CA TRP A 225 -13.14 9.77 12.64
C TRP A 225 -12.53 9.00 11.46
N GLN A 226 -11.50 8.20 11.72
CA GLN A 226 -10.98 7.21 10.77
C GLN A 226 -11.84 5.94 10.86
N TYR A 227 -12.55 5.63 9.77
CA TYR A 227 -13.63 4.64 9.77
C TYR A 227 -13.31 3.33 9.05
N THR A 228 -12.26 3.30 8.21
CA THR A 228 -11.71 2.09 7.61
C THR A 228 -10.27 2.32 7.18
N THR A 229 -9.47 1.25 7.17
CA THR A 229 -8.11 1.21 6.58
C THR A 229 -8.09 0.54 5.20
N ASN A 230 -9.28 0.23 4.66
CA ASN A 230 -9.46 -0.50 3.41
C ASN A 230 -10.40 0.26 2.46
N GLY A 231 -10.17 1.56 2.31
CA GLY A 231 -10.76 2.37 1.25
C GLY A 231 -10.11 2.09 -0.11
N GLU A 232 -10.88 2.31 -1.18
CA GLU A 232 -10.41 2.24 -2.56
C GLU A 232 -10.65 3.60 -3.23
N VAL A 233 -9.58 4.39 -3.39
CA VAL A 233 -9.65 5.74 -3.98
C VAL A 233 -8.91 5.76 -5.31
N ARG A 234 -9.58 6.25 -6.36
CA ARG A 234 -8.97 6.38 -7.69
C ARG A 234 -7.72 7.26 -7.62
N GLY A 235 -6.60 6.74 -8.12
CA GLY A 235 -5.28 7.37 -8.04
C GLY A 235 -4.38 6.75 -6.97
N ILE A 236 -4.92 5.91 -6.10
CA ILE A 236 -4.18 5.14 -5.09
C ILE A 236 -4.33 3.65 -5.42
N ARG A 237 -3.20 2.93 -5.52
CA ARG A 237 -3.17 1.51 -5.92
C ARG A 237 -3.29 0.54 -4.74
N GLN A 238 -2.96 1.01 -3.55
CA GLN A 238 -3.04 0.26 -2.29
C GLN A 238 -4.32 0.64 -1.54
N PRO A 239 -4.77 -0.19 -0.58
CA PRO A 239 -5.75 0.25 0.41
C PRO A 239 -5.32 1.57 1.09
N VAL A 240 -6.29 2.42 1.34
CA VAL A 240 -6.08 3.73 1.99
C VAL A 240 -7.04 3.93 3.16
N ASP A 241 -6.55 4.66 4.16
CA ASP A 241 -7.29 4.97 5.37
C ASP A 241 -8.26 6.13 5.07
N MET A 242 -9.54 5.94 5.42
CA MET A 242 -10.62 6.87 5.10
C MET A 242 -11.18 7.52 6.36
N ASN A 243 -11.48 8.81 6.23
CA ASN A 243 -11.81 9.70 7.33
C ASN A 243 -13.08 10.51 7.05
N ILE A 244 -13.86 10.75 8.10
CA ILE A 244 -14.85 11.81 8.14
C ILE A 244 -14.33 12.90 9.08
N ALA A 245 -14.22 14.14 8.61
CA ALA A 245 -14.10 15.31 9.47
C ALA A 245 -15.48 15.93 9.63
N TYR A 246 -15.92 16.19 10.86
CA TYR A 246 -17.17 16.91 11.14
C TYR A 246 -16.98 18.44 11.07
N PHE A 247 -16.01 18.88 10.26
CA PHE A 247 -15.64 20.26 9.99
C PHE A 247 -14.91 20.34 8.64
N GLY A 248 -14.99 21.50 8.00
CA GLY A 248 -14.25 21.84 6.78
C GLY A 248 -13.67 23.25 6.86
N TYR A 249 -13.22 23.80 5.73
CA TYR A 249 -12.71 25.17 5.66
C TYR A 249 -13.22 25.89 4.40
N ASP A 250 -13.44 27.22 4.50
CA ASP A 250 -13.93 28.07 3.41
C ASP A 250 -12.92 28.35 2.26
N GLY A 251 -11.84 27.57 2.20
CA GLY A 251 -10.79 27.63 1.19
C GLY A 251 -9.50 26.95 1.66
N ILE A 252 -8.41 27.13 0.90
CA ILE A 252 -7.08 26.60 1.20
C ILE A 252 -6.24 27.68 1.92
N GLU A 253 -5.60 27.32 3.02
CA GLU A 253 -4.73 28.21 3.80
C GLU A 253 -3.38 28.41 3.08
N PRO A 254 -2.89 29.65 2.90
CA PRO A 254 -1.61 29.89 2.27
C PRO A 254 -0.44 29.38 3.12
N ALA A 255 0.61 28.88 2.46
CA ALA A 255 1.86 28.49 3.09
C ALA A 255 2.43 29.62 3.99
N LYS A 256 2.94 29.23 5.17
CA LYS A 256 3.48 30.17 6.17
C LYS A 256 4.74 30.88 5.64
N SER A 257 5.57 30.15 4.90
CA SER A 257 6.75 30.60 4.17
C SER A 257 6.42 30.92 2.71
N LYS A 258 7.08 31.94 2.16
CA LYS A 258 7.04 32.28 0.72
C LYS A 258 8.14 31.60 -0.10
N LYS A 259 8.95 30.74 0.51
CA LYS A 259 9.94 29.93 -0.23
C LYS A 259 9.17 28.88 -1.03
N THR A 260 9.49 28.73 -2.30
CA THR A 260 9.07 27.56 -3.08
C THR A 260 9.60 26.30 -2.38
N PRO A 261 8.80 25.24 -2.20
CA PRO A 261 9.31 23.95 -1.74
C PRO A 261 10.36 23.41 -2.74
N PRO A 262 11.34 22.61 -2.30
CA PRO A 262 12.15 21.81 -3.22
C PRO A 262 11.25 20.87 -4.02
N GLU A 263 11.57 20.65 -5.31
CA GLU A 263 10.85 19.65 -6.10
C GLU A 263 11.09 18.26 -5.48
N ALA A 264 10.02 17.54 -5.18
CA ALA A 264 10.04 16.19 -4.66
C ALA A 264 9.52 15.20 -5.70
N GLU A 265 10.28 14.13 -5.94
CA GLU A 265 9.88 12.98 -6.75
C GLU A 265 9.31 11.89 -5.84
N PRO A 266 8.44 10.99 -6.33
CA PRO A 266 7.93 9.89 -5.53
C PRO A 266 9.02 8.88 -5.19
N ASP A 267 8.98 8.30 -3.99
CA ASP A 267 9.73 7.10 -3.64
C ASP A 267 9.10 5.89 -4.36
N VAL A 268 9.63 5.61 -5.55
CA VAL A 268 9.25 4.47 -6.39
C VAL A 268 9.73 3.12 -5.84
N GLU A 269 10.57 3.15 -4.79
CA GLU A 269 11.03 1.98 -4.03
C GLU A 269 10.23 1.81 -2.73
N ALA A 270 9.24 2.67 -2.47
CA ALA A 270 8.36 2.53 -1.32
C ALA A 270 7.74 1.12 -1.32
N MET A 271 7.64 0.54 -0.12
CA MET A 271 7.25 -0.86 0.12
C MET A 271 8.26 -1.94 -0.34
N MET A 272 9.46 -1.56 -0.78
CA MET A 272 10.50 -2.52 -1.16
C MET A 272 11.76 -2.38 -0.31
N ASP A 273 12.07 -3.42 0.45
CA ASP A 273 13.38 -3.54 1.11
C ASP A 273 14.39 -4.02 0.07
N PHE A 274 15.28 -3.12 -0.37
CA PHE A 274 16.41 -3.44 -1.25
C PHE A 274 17.67 -3.70 -0.43
N ALA A 275 18.20 -4.92 -0.49
CA ALA A 275 19.51 -5.25 0.06
C ALA A 275 20.60 -4.90 -0.97
N GLU A 276 21.57 -4.08 -0.58
CA GLU A 276 22.71 -3.73 -1.43
C GLU A 276 23.54 -4.97 -1.80
N VAL A 277 23.93 -5.04 -3.07
CA VAL A 277 24.89 -6.00 -3.61
C VAL A 277 25.83 -5.27 -4.58
N SER A 278 26.89 -5.91 -5.06
CA SER A 278 27.70 -5.34 -6.14
C SER A 278 28.30 -6.47 -6.96
N GLU A 279 27.57 -6.88 -7.99
CA GLU A 279 27.94 -7.99 -8.85
C GLU A 279 27.58 -7.69 -10.31
N GLN A 280 28.26 -8.36 -11.24
CA GLN A 280 27.93 -8.29 -12.65
C GLN A 280 26.86 -9.32 -12.98
N VAL A 281 25.91 -8.93 -13.82
CA VAL A 281 24.83 -9.79 -14.31
C VAL A 281 24.66 -9.63 -15.81
N THR A 282 24.22 -10.71 -16.45
CA THR A 282 23.62 -10.73 -17.79
C THR A 282 22.15 -11.11 -17.67
N ALA A 283 21.35 -10.79 -18.68
CA ALA A 283 20.07 -11.48 -18.84
C ALA A 283 20.31 -12.96 -19.15
N ARG A 284 19.36 -13.82 -18.76
CA ARG A 284 19.33 -15.24 -19.17
C ARG A 284 18.98 -15.35 -20.64
N ASP A 285 17.98 -14.61 -21.07
CA ASP A 285 17.56 -14.49 -22.47
C ASP A 285 17.50 -12.99 -22.82
N GLU A 286 16.41 -12.31 -22.47
CA GLU A 286 16.40 -10.86 -22.28
C GLU A 286 15.63 -10.43 -21.01
N THR A 287 15.78 -9.17 -20.60
CA THR A 287 14.96 -8.57 -19.53
C THR A 287 14.76 -7.08 -19.72
N ASN A 288 13.52 -6.64 -19.56
CA ASN A 288 13.17 -5.23 -19.57
C ASN A 288 13.71 -4.51 -18.33
N MET A 289 14.47 -3.44 -18.58
CA MET A 289 15.00 -2.50 -17.60
C MET A 289 14.11 -1.25 -17.59
N ARG A 290 13.44 -1.03 -16.46
CA ARG A 290 12.34 -0.08 -16.30
C ARG A 290 12.74 1.12 -15.44
N ASN A 291 12.01 2.23 -15.57
CA ASN A 291 12.17 3.43 -14.72
C ASN A 291 11.78 3.18 -13.25
N ILE A 292 10.82 2.29 -13.01
CA ILE A 292 10.31 1.94 -11.67
C ILE A 292 10.16 0.41 -11.51
N PRO A 293 10.19 -0.14 -10.28
CA PRO A 293 9.97 -1.56 -10.01
C PRO A 293 8.48 -1.96 -10.09
N SER A 294 7.79 -1.58 -11.16
CA SER A 294 6.38 -1.91 -11.44
C SER A 294 6.25 -2.62 -12.80
N GLN A 295 5.17 -3.38 -12.98
CA GLN A 295 4.72 -3.89 -14.30
C GLN A 295 3.39 -3.27 -14.73
N GLY A 296 2.87 -2.28 -14.00
CA GLY A 296 1.66 -1.54 -14.37
C GLY A 296 1.93 -0.46 -15.42
N ASP A 297 0.86 0.25 -15.80
CA ASP A 297 0.86 1.25 -16.87
C ASP A 297 1.72 2.50 -16.56
N ASP A 298 2.09 2.68 -15.29
CA ASP A 298 3.04 3.67 -14.78
C ASP A 298 4.52 3.33 -15.09
N SER A 299 4.79 2.09 -15.50
CA SER A 299 6.13 1.56 -15.69
C SER A 299 6.58 1.57 -17.16
N VAL A 300 7.55 2.42 -17.45
CA VAL A 300 8.15 2.57 -18.78
C VAL A 300 9.39 1.67 -18.88
N VAL A 301 9.42 0.83 -19.92
CA VAL A 301 10.65 0.14 -20.34
C VAL A 301 11.57 1.17 -20.98
N LEU A 302 12.73 1.39 -20.38
CA LEU A 302 13.74 2.34 -20.89
C LEU A 302 14.82 1.64 -21.71
N PHE A 303 15.07 0.36 -21.44
CA PHE A 303 16.07 -0.47 -22.11
C PHE A 303 15.67 -1.95 -21.98
N THR A 304 16.22 -2.82 -22.83
CA THR A 304 16.06 -4.28 -22.74
C THR A 304 17.46 -4.90 -22.74
N LEU A 305 17.89 -5.44 -21.59
CA LEU A 305 19.19 -6.08 -21.44
C LEU A 305 19.12 -7.48 -22.05
N LYS A 306 20.01 -7.79 -22.99
CA LYS A 306 20.07 -9.10 -23.66
C LYS A 306 21.14 -10.01 -23.05
N ASN A 307 21.04 -11.30 -23.34
CA ASN A 307 22.06 -12.26 -22.97
C ASN A 307 23.42 -11.89 -23.60
N GLY A 308 24.49 -12.01 -22.81
CA GLY A 308 25.85 -11.58 -23.17
C GLY A 308 26.11 -10.08 -22.92
N GLU A 309 25.08 -9.26 -22.73
CA GLU A 309 25.25 -7.88 -22.26
C GLU A 309 25.42 -7.85 -20.74
N VAL A 310 26.41 -7.10 -20.26
CA VAL A 310 26.77 -7.08 -18.84
C VAL A 310 26.35 -5.76 -18.20
N ALA A 311 25.56 -5.86 -17.13
CA ALA A 311 25.17 -4.75 -16.26
C ALA A 311 25.64 -4.99 -14.81
N GLN A 312 25.68 -3.93 -13.99
CA GLN A 312 26.00 -4.07 -12.57
C GLN A 312 24.71 -4.13 -11.76
N ARG A 313 24.47 -5.24 -11.07
CA ARG A 313 23.41 -5.32 -10.06
C ARG A 313 23.92 -4.69 -8.76
N ILE A 314 23.21 -3.65 -8.30
CA ILE A 314 23.58 -2.85 -7.12
C ILE A 314 22.65 -3.06 -5.91
N ALA A 315 21.44 -3.61 -6.13
CA ALA A 315 20.60 -4.09 -5.04
C ALA A 315 19.62 -5.18 -5.50
N VAL A 316 19.12 -5.98 -4.56
CA VAL A 316 18.05 -6.99 -4.77
C VAL A 316 16.99 -6.82 -3.70
N SER A 317 15.72 -6.84 -4.08
CA SER A 317 14.59 -6.85 -3.15
C SER A 317 13.89 -8.22 -3.11
N THR A 318 13.35 -8.55 -1.94
CA THR A 318 12.52 -9.75 -1.71
C THR A 318 11.24 -9.77 -2.56
N SER A 319 10.80 -8.60 -3.03
CA SER A 319 9.72 -8.40 -4.01
C SER A 319 9.97 -9.06 -5.37
N GLY A 320 11.23 -9.44 -5.67
CA GLY A 320 11.63 -10.03 -6.94
C GLY A 320 12.22 -9.04 -7.94
N TRP A 321 12.47 -7.79 -7.52
CA TRP A 321 13.15 -6.77 -8.34
C TRP A 321 14.63 -6.65 -8.01
N SER A 322 15.43 -6.31 -9.02
CA SER A 322 16.84 -5.96 -8.93
C SER A 322 17.04 -4.53 -9.38
N LYS A 323 17.83 -3.76 -8.64
CA LYS A 323 18.29 -2.42 -9.04
C LYS A 323 19.58 -2.57 -9.83
N ILE A 324 19.58 -2.08 -11.07
CA ILE A 324 20.63 -2.27 -12.06
C ILE A 324 21.25 -0.93 -12.42
N LEU A 325 22.57 -0.81 -12.27
CA LEU A 325 23.37 0.29 -12.82
C LEU A 325 23.90 -0.13 -14.20
N TYR A 326 23.48 0.59 -15.24
CA TYR A 326 23.89 0.36 -16.61
C TYR A 326 24.12 1.70 -17.31
N GLU A 327 25.25 1.85 -18.00
CA GLU A 327 25.70 3.11 -18.63
C GLU A 327 25.63 4.36 -17.73
N GLY A 328 25.72 4.18 -16.40
CA GLY A 328 25.64 5.26 -15.41
C GLY A 328 24.23 5.64 -14.96
N ASN A 329 23.19 5.00 -15.51
CA ASN A 329 21.79 5.17 -15.11
C ASN A 329 21.31 4.00 -14.24
N ILE A 330 20.34 4.26 -13.36
CA ILE A 330 19.69 3.23 -12.53
C ILE A 330 18.39 2.80 -13.19
N TYR A 331 18.17 1.48 -13.24
CA TYR A 331 16.97 0.82 -13.74
C TYR A 331 16.50 -0.28 -12.78
N TYR A 332 15.27 -0.74 -12.99
CA TYR A 332 14.71 -1.90 -12.30
C TYR A 332 14.42 -3.04 -13.27
N ALA A 333 14.90 -4.24 -12.94
CA ALA A 333 14.70 -5.45 -13.73
C ALA A 333 14.20 -6.61 -12.85
N VAL A 334 13.51 -7.59 -13.43
CA VAL A 334 13.00 -8.75 -12.68
C VAL A 334 14.17 -9.69 -12.36
N SER A 335 14.41 -9.94 -11.07
CA SER A 335 15.60 -10.64 -10.55
C SER A 335 15.78 -12.07 -11.10
N SER A 336 14.70 -12.75 -11.49
CA SER A 336 14.74 -14.11 -12.04
C SER A 336 15.34 -14.18 -13.44
N TYR A 337 15.16 -13.14 -14.25
CA TYR A 337 15.67 -13.09 -15.63
C TYR A 337 17.15 -12.70 -15.69
N LEU A 338 17.76 -12.41 -14.54
CA LEU A 338 19.18 -12.10 -14.42
C LEU A 338 19.96 -13.32 -13.91
N THR A 339 21.21 -13.42 -14.34
CA THR A 339 22.18 -14.39 -13.83
C THR A 339 23.56 -13.75 -13.68
N THR A 340 24.30 -14.17 -12.66
CA THR A 340 25.71 -13.78 -12.44
C THR A 340 26.69 -14.65 -13.23
N ASP A 341 26.20 -15.74 -13.84
CA ASP A 341 26.95 -16.49 -14.84
C ASP A 341 26.95 -15.71 -16.16
N LEU A 342 27.99 -14.91 -16.38
CA LEU A 342 28.19 -14.13 -17.60
C LEU A 342 28.53 -15.01 -18.83
N SER A 343 28.71 -16.32 -18.64
CA SER A 343 28.86 -17.31 -19.71
C SER A 343 27.59 -18.14 -19.96
N TYR A 344 26.48 -17.80 -19.29
CA TYR A 344 25.19 -18.44 -19.53
C TYR A 344 24.78 -18.27 -21.00
N THR A 345 24.71 -19.38 -21.73
CA THR A 345 24.10 -19.43 -23.05
C THR A 345 22.64 -19.87 -22.92
N PRO A 346 21.65 -19.11 -23.42
CA PRO A 346 20.30 -19.61 -23.56
C PRO A 346 20.32 -20.84 -24.49
N PRO A 347 19.38 -21.81 -24.33
CA PRO A 347 19.28 -22.96 -25.23
C PRO A 347 19.04 -22.51 -26.68
N ASP A 348 19.77 -23.07 -27.64
CA ASP A 348 19.67 -22.70 -29.06
C ASP A 348 18.24 -22.91 -29.61
N GLU A 349 17.70 -21.92 -30.33
CA GLU A 349 16.40 -22.03 -31.04
C GLU A 349 16.35 -23.23 -32.01
N GLU A 350 17.47 -23.57 -32.67
CA GLU A 350 17.54 -24.76 -33.54
C GLU A 350 17.38 -26.10 -32.76
N THR A 351 17.52 -26.11 -31.43
CA THR A 351 17.15 -27.27 -30.59
C THR A 351 15.70 -27.23 -30.10
N LEU A 352 14.94 -26.19 -30.47
CA LEU A 352 13.51 -26.03 -30.21
C LEU A 352 12.66 -26.20 -31.50
N GLU A 353 13.25 -26.08 -32.69
CA GLU A 353 12.54 -26.24 -33.98
C GLU A 353 12.39 -27.70 -34.48
N GLN A 354 12.77 -28.71 -33.68
CA GLN A 354 12.48 -30.12 -33.99
C GLN A 354 11.81 -30.83 -32.80
N GLU A 355 10.53 -31.13 -33.00
CA GLU A 355 9.53 -31.69 -32.06
C GLU A 355 8.87 -30.67 -31.11
N ASP A 356 7.53 -30.61 -31.14
CA ASP A 356 6.70 -29.64 -30.42
C ASP A 356 6.96 -29.62 -28.90
N GLY A 357 7.54 -28.53 -28.39
CA GLY A 357 7.46 -28.14 -26.98
C GLY A 357 8.79 -27.72 -26.33
N ILE A 358 8.78 -26.53 -25.71
CA ILE A 358 9.93 -25.95 -25.00
C ILE A 358 10.45 -26.89 -23.91
N GLN A 359 11.59 -27.57 -24.16
CA GLN A 359 12.25 -28.45 -23.20
C GLN A 359 13.11 -27.67 -22.19
N THR A 360 12.47 -26.89 -21.32
CA THR A 360 13.13 -26.46 -20.08
C THR A 360 13.42 -27.69 -19.21
N GLN A 361 14.69 -27.89 -18.85
CA GLN A 361 15.10 -28.97 -17.95
C GLN A 361 14.74 -28.61 -16.50
N PHE A 362 14.00 -29.50 -15.84
CA PHE A 362 13.60 -29.33 -14.43
C PHE A 362 14.28 -30.37 -13.55
N THR A 363 15.01 -29.90 -12.54
CA THR A 363 15.39 -30.75 -11.41
C THR A 363 14.14 -31.07 -10.61
N ALA A 364 13.85 -32.36 -10.44
CA ALA A 364 12.68 -32.81 -9.69
C ALA A 364 12.75 -32.34 -8.22
N VAL A 365 11.67 -31.75 -7.75
CA VAL A 365 11.41 -31.43 -6.33
C VAL A 365 10.00 -31.90 -5.99
N ASN A 366 9.64 -31.90 -4.70
CA ASN A 366 8.29 -32.24 -4.26
C ASN A 366 7.97 -31.45 -3.00
N ASP A 367 7.62 -30.17 -3.17
CA ASP A 367 7.22 -29.30 -2.08
C ASP A 367 5.98 -28.46 -2.45
N VAL A 368 5.24 -28.02 -1.42
CA VAL A 368 4.08 -27.16 -1.60
C VAL A 368 4.55 -25.71 -1.62
N VAL A 369 4.09 -24.93 -2.60
CA VAL A 369 4.42 -23.52 -2.74
C VAL A 369 3.16 -22.66 -2.83
N THR A 370 3.25 -21.44 -2.34
CA THR A 370 2.25 -20.37 -2.53
C THR A 370 2.91 -19.15 -3.15
N ALA A 371 2.14 -18.24 -3.75
CA ALA A 371 2.69 -16.98 -4.22
C ALA A 371 3.09 -16.07 -3.03
N LYS A 372 4.03 -15.16 -3.28
CA LYS A 372 4.37 -14.08 -2.35
C LYS A 372 3.28 -13.00 -2.30
N ASN A 373 2.68 -12.71 -3.45
CA ASN A 373 1.52 -11.83 -3.62
C ASN A 373 0.62 -12.40 -4.73
N VAL A 374 1.05 -12.34 -5.99
CA VAL A 374 0.42 -13.02 -7.13
C VAL A 374 1.49 -13.47 -8.12
N VAL A 375 1.27 -14.59 -8.83
CA VAL A 375 2.10 -15.00 -9.97
C VAL A 375 1.28 -15.64 -11.09
N ASN A 376 1.58 -15.30 -12.34
CA ASN A 376 1.00 -15.93 -13.51
C ASN A 376 1.48 -17.37 -13.64
N LEU A 377 0.53 -18.30 -13.76
CA LEU A 377 0.75 -19.70 -14.13
C LEU A 377 0.60 -19.82 -15.64
N ARG A 378 1.63 -20.27 -16.35
CA ARG A 378 1.68 -20.30 -17.81
C ARG A 378 1.71 -21.72 -18.38
N LYS A 379 1.25 -21.86 -19.63
CA LYS A 379 1.25 -23.12 -20.39
C LYS A 379 2.66 -23.63 -20.71
N LEU A 380 3.61 -22.70 -20.90
CA LEU A 380 5.02 -22.98 -21.14
C LEU A 380 5.90 -22.11 -20.21
N PRO A 381 7.13 -22.53 -19.89
CA PRO A 381 8.08 -21.77 -19.08
C PRO A 381 8.77 -20.66 -19.90
N SER A 382 7.97 -19.74 -20.44
CA SER A 382 8.40 -18.54 -21.16
C SER A 382 7.40 -17.40 -20.87
N VAL A 383 7.79 -16.16 -21.13
CA VAL A 383 6.86 -15.01 -21.14
C VAL A 383 6.67 -14.40 -22.52
N GLU A 384 7.36 -14.92 -23.53
CA GLU A 384 7.53 -14.31 -24.87
C GLU A 384 7.02 -15.21 -25.99
N HIS A 385 7.14 -16.54 -25.84
CA HIS A 385 6.61 -17.50 -26.81
C HIS A 385 5.07 -17.40 -26.88
N GLU A 386 4.49 -17.41 -28.08
CA GLU A 386 3.06 -17.17 -28.29
C GLU A 386 2.16 -18.19 -27.58
N ASP A 387 2.54 -19.47 -27.58
CA ASP A 387 1.89 -20.52 -26.78
C ASP A 387 2.12 -20.44 -25.25
N ALA A 388 2.98 -19.56 -24.73
CA ALA A 388 3.23 -19.40 -23.29
C ALA A 388 2.14 -18.56 -22.59
N VAL A 389 0.89 -18.76 -23.01
CA VAL A 389 -0.30 -18.10 -22.48
C VAL A 389 -0.43 -18.29 -20.97
N VAL A 390 -0.97 -17.28 -20.30
CA VAL A 390 -1.33 -17.37 -18.88
C VAL A 390 -2.58 -18.26 -18.78
N LEU A 391 -2.45 -19.38 -18.10
CA LEU A 391 -3.52 -20.33 -17.82
C LEU A 391 -4.33 -19.92 -16.58
N ALA A 392 -3.66 -19.38 -15.57
CA ALA A 392 -4.24 -18.96 -14.30
C ALA A 392 -3.31 -17.99 -13.56
N GLN A 393 -3.74 -17.52 -12.39
CA GLN A 393 -2.88 -16.84 -11.42
C GLN A 393 -2.93 -17.59 -10.09
N LEU A 394 -1.77 -17.74 -9.42
CA LEU A 394 -1.67 -18.22 -8.06
C LEU A 394 -1.59 -17.00 -7.13
N GLN A 395 -2.55 -16.86 -6.21
CA GLN A 395 -2.55 -15.78 -5.22
C GLN A 395 -1.80 -16.18 -3.94
N ALA A 396 -1.45 -15.21 -3.11
CA ALA A 396 -0.86 -15.47 -1.79
C ALA A 396 -1.92 -16.11 -0.87
N GLY A 397 -1.60 -17.30 -0.37
CA GLY A 397 -2.53 -18.16 0.37
C GLY A 397 -3.01 -19.36 -0.46
N ASP A 398 -3.10 -19.24 -1.79
CA ASP A 398 -3.33 -20.39 -2.66
C ASP A 398 -2.08 -21.27 -2.73
N THR A 399 -2.25 -22.59 -2.83
CA THR A 399 -1.14 -23.54 -2.89
C THR A 399 -1.09 -24.31 -4.21
N ALA A 400 0.13 -24.60 -4.66
CA ALA A 400 0.44 -25.45 -5.80
C ALA A 400 1.54 -26.45 -5.42
N ASN A 401 1.52 -27.65 -6.00
CA ASN A 401 2.58 -28.61 -5.80
C ASN A 401 3.71 -28.31 -6.79
N ARG A 402 4.89 -27.94 -6.30
CA ARG A 402 6.06 -27.76 -7.16
C ARG A 402 6.73 -29.11 -7.37
N VAL A 403 6.72 -29.56 -8.61
CA VAL A 403 7.24 -30.87 -9.04
C VAL A 403 8.59 -30.76 -9.75
N GLY A 404 9.03 -29.53 -10.06
CA GLY A 404 10.35 -29.28 -10.62
C GLY A 404 10.79 -27.83 -10.50
N VAL A 405 12.10 -27.60 -10.44
CA VAL A 405 12.73 -26.28 -10.55
C VAL A 405 13.81 -26.34 -11.62
N SER A 406 13.82 -25.38 -12.53
CA SER A 406 14.82 -25.25 -13.58
C SER A 406 15.89 -24.21 -13.21
N GLU A 407 17.08 -24.37 -13.78
CA GLU A 407 18.19 -23.43 -13.57
C GLU A 407 17.93 -22.04 -14.16
N ASN A 408 17.01 -21.93 -15.14
CA ASN A 408 16.56 -20.66 -15.73
C ASN A 408 15.45 -19.96 -14.91
N GLY A 409 15.14 -20.43 -13.70
CA GLY A 409 14.28 -19.71 -12.75
C GLY A 409 12.79 -19.97 -12.89
N TRP A 410 12.39 -21.08 -13.51
CA TRP A 410 11.00 -21.54 -13.56
C TRP A 410 10.74 -22.70 -12.59
N SER A 411 9.58 -22.66 -11.97
CA SER A 411 9.00 -23.77 -11.23
C SER A 411 7.98 -24.46 -12.13
N LYS A 412 8.13 -25.77 -12.32
CA LYS A 412 7.06 -26.63 -12.85
C LYS A 412 6.12 -26.94 -11.69
N LEU A 413 4.86 -26.55 -11.84
CA LEU A 413 3.81 -26.67 -10.84
C LEU A 413 2.70 -27.58 -11.34
N GLU A 414 2.10 -28.33 -10.42
CA GLU A 414 0.79 -28.95 -10.57
C GLU A 414 -0.21 -28.11 -9.76
N TYR A 415 -1.13 -27.43 -10.45
CA TYR A 415 -2.14 -26.56 -9.84
C TYR A 415 -3.51 -26.89 -10.43
N GLN A 416 -4.49 -27.15 -9.55
CA GLN A 416 -5.86 -27.56 -9.95
C GLN A 416 -5.93 -28.74 -10.95
N GLY A 417 -4.92 -29.61 -10.96
CA GLY A 417 -4.83 -30.75 -11.89
C GLY A 417 -4.22 -30.44 -13.26
N MET A 418 -3.67 -29.24 -13.45
CA MET A 418 -2.94 -28.84 -14.64
C MET A 418 -1.45 -28.64 -14.34
N THR A 419 -0.60 -29.22 -15.20
CA THR A 419 0.81 -28.85 -15.28
C THR A 419 0.93 -27.43 -15.82
N CYS A 420 1.60 -26.56 -15.09
CA CYS A 420 1.84 -25.17 -15.46
C CYS A 420 3.22 -24.70 -14.98
N TYR A 421 3.62 -23.51 -15.41
CA TYR A 421 4.94 -22.95 -15.12
C TYR A 421 4.82 -21.56 -14.51
N ALA A 422 5.55 -21.32 -13.43
CA ALA A 422 5.59 -20.04 -12.73
C ALA A 422 7.03 -19.63 -12.44
N VAL A 423 7.32 -18.35 -12.49
CA VAL A 423 8.66 -17.82 -12.18
C VAL A 423 8.96 -18.06 -10.69
N THR A 424 10.05 -18.79 -10.40
CA THR A 424 10.34 -19.33 -9.06
C THR A 424 10.49 -18.24 -7.98
N SER A 425 10.96 -17.05 -8.33
CA SER A 425 11.19 -15.95 -7.37
C SER A 425 9.92 -15.35 -6.78
N TYR A 426 8.74 -15.57 -7.40
CA TYR A 426 7.45 -15.12 -6.86
C TYR A 426 6.79 -16.16 -5.94
N LEU A 427 7.41 -17.33 -5.76
CA LEU A 427 6.90 -18.39 -4.91
C LEU A 427 7.63 -18.41 -3.55
N LYS A 428 6.95 -18.95 -2.53
CA LYS A 428 7.53 -19.34 -1.24
C LYS A 428 7.06 -20.75 -0.88
N VAL A 429 7.93 -21.55 -0.27
CA VAL A 429 7.60 -22.90 0.20
C VAL A 429 6.72 -22.80 1.45
N VAL A 430 5.67 -23.63 1.51
CA VAL A 430 4.81 -23.80 2.68
C VAL A 430 5.46 -24.88 3.57
N GLY A 431 5.71 -24.57 4.84
CA GLY A 431 6.33 -25.51 5.78
C GLY A 431 5.40 -26.67 6.15
N GLU A 432 5.96 -27.84 6.47
CA GLU A 432 5.19 -29.01 6.90
C GLU A 432 4.45 -28.76 8.23
N GLY A 433 3.16 -28.44 8.14
CA GLY A 433 2.26 -28.26 9.28
C GLY A 433 0.77 -28.46 8.96
N GLU A 434 0.38 -28.41 7.68
CA GLU A 434 -1.01 -28.45 7.23
C GLU A 434 -1.14 -29.41 6.04
N THR A 435 -1.91 -30.51 6.18
CA THR A 435 -2.12 -31.50 5.11
C THR A 435 -3.58 -31.91 4.97
N GLN A 436 -3.99 -32.19 3.73
CA GLN A 436 -5.35 -32.51 3.28
C GLN A 436 -5.33 -33.84 2.48
N PRO A 437 -6.42 -34.66 2.47
CA PRO A 437 -6.52 -35.87 1.64
C PRO A 437 -7.22 -35.64 0.27
N THR A 438 -7.09 -36.61 -0.66
CA THR A 438 -7.17 -36.45 -2.13
C THR A 438 -8.29 -37.21 -2.89
N GLN A 439 -8.65 -36.64 -4.06
CA GLN A 439 -9.19 -37.14 -5.36
C GLN A 439 -9.85 -38.54 -5.57
N ALA A 440 -10.83 -38.59 -6.51
CA ALA A 440 -11.06 -39.70 -7.47
C ALA A 440 -11.81 -39.29 -8.77
N ALA A 441 -11.59 -40.03 -9.87
CA ALA A 441 -11.69 -39.67 -11.30
C ALA A 441 -13.03 -39.79 -12.10
N ALA A 442 -13.15 -38.93 -13.13
CA ALA A 442 -13.51 -39.12 -14.57
C ALA A 442 -14.76 -39.89 -15.10
N SER A 443 -15.45 -39.32 -16.14
CA SER A 443 -15.95 -40.02 -17.37
C SER A 443 -16.60 -39.09 -18.44
N THR A 444 -16.30 -39.35 -19.72
CA THR A 444 -16.55 -38.65 -21.03
C THR A 444 -17.99 -38.57 -21.63
N ALA A 445 -18.27 -37.55 -22.51
CA ALA A 445 -18.83 -37.69 -23.90
C ALA A 445 -19.16 -36.34 -24.65
N GLU A 446 -19.06 -36.31 -26.00
CA GLU A 446 -19.29 -35.18 -26.96
C GLU A 446 -20.49 -35.44 -27.95
N PRO A 447 -20.73 -34.69 -29.08
CA PRO A 447 -21.04 -33.26 -29.27
C PRO A 447 -22.25 -32.99 -30.25
N SER A 448 -22.69 -31.72 -30.43
CA SER A 448 -23.33 -31.24 -31.70
C SER A 448 -23.45 -29.70 -31.81
N GLN A 449 -23.83 -29.19 -33.01
CA GLN A 449 -23.65 -27.81 -33.50
C GLN A 449 -24.94 -27.18 -34.07
N SER A 450 -25.09 -25.86 -34.31
CA SER A 450 -24.45 -24.61 -33.81
C SER A 450 -25.18 -23.39 -34.41
N SER A 451 -25.01 -22.16 -33.87
CA SER A 451 -25.24 -20.89 -34.59
C SER A 451 -24.73 -19.66 -33.81
N GLY A 452 -24.38 -18.57 -34.51
CA GLY A 452 -23.56 -17.49 -33.96
C GLY A 452 -24.31 -16.24 -33.45
N GLN A 453 -24.01 -15.88 -32.20
CA GLN A 453 -23.88 -14.52 -31.67
C GLN A 453 -22.69 -14.56 -30.69
N VAL A 454 -22.03 -13.42 -30.39
CA VAL A 454 -21.02 -13.38 -29.32
C VAL A 454 -21.73 -13.42 -27.97
N GLN A 455 -22.17 -14.61 -27.57
CA GLN A 455 -22.51 -14.93 -26.20
C GLN A 455 -21.22 -15.14 -25.41
N ILE A 456 -21.18 -14.61 -24.19
CA ILE A 456 -20.19 -14.99 -23.19
C ILE A 456 -20.39 -16.48 -22.89
N GLN A 457 -19.58 -17.35 -23.51
CA GLN A 457 -19.60 -18.80 -23.28
C GLN A 457 -18.85 -19.17 -21.99
N THR A 458 -19.31 -18.65 -20.85
CA THR A 458 -18.98 -19.22 -19.55
C THR A 458 -19.73 -20.54 -19.39
N GLN A 459 -19.03 -21.67 -19.54
CA GLN A 459 -19.61 -22.96 -19.16
C GLN A 459 -19.72 -23.02 -17.63
N PHE A 460 -20.89 -23.34 -17.11
CA PHE A 460 -21.07 -23.62 -15.68
C PHE A 460 -21.10 -25.13 -15.52
N GLU A 461 -20.28 -25.66 -14.62
CA GLU A 461 -20.46 -27.01 -14.08
C GLU A 461 -21.82 -27.02 -13.38
N ASP A 462 -22.73 -27.91 -13.80
CA ASP A 462 -24.04 -28.04 -13.16
C ASP A 462 -23.87 -28.61 -11.74
N ILE A 463 -24.21 -27.80 -10.75
CA ILE A 463 -24.26 -28.15 -9.33
C ILE A 463 -25.65 -27.82 -8.80
N GLN A 464 -26.14 -28.54 -7.79
CA GLN A 464 -27.44 -28.26 -7.19
C GLN A 464 -27.37 -28.25 -5.66
N ASP A 465 -26.84 -27.17 -5.11
CA ASP A 465 -26.67 -26.97 -3.67
C ASP A 465 -27.34 -25.69 -3.16
N GLN A 466 -27.67 -25.68 -1.86
CA GLN A 466 -28.18 -24.49 -1.18
C GLN A 466 -27.00 -23.68 -0.67
N VAL A 467 -26.98 -22.38 -1.00
CA VAL A 467 -25.92 -21.46 -0.63
C VAL A 467 -26.50 -20.17 -0.06
N THR A 468 -25.72 -19.51 0.79
CA THR A 468 -25.98 -18.16 1.29
C THR A 468 -24.73 -17.31 1.09
N ALA A 469 -24.86 -15.98 1.16
CA ALA A 469 -23.68 -15.12 1.11
C ALA A 469 -22.85 -15.25 2.40
N LYS A 470 -21.53 -15.11 2.32
CA LYS A 470 -20.63 -15.04 3.50
C LYS A 470 -20.90 -13.80 4.34
N VAL A 471 -21.19 -12.67 3.67
CA VAL A 471 -21.67 -11.41 4.28
C VAL A 471 -22.82 -10.87 3.43
N GLU A 472 -22.52 -10.48 2.19
CA GLU A 472 -23.52 -10.25 1.14
C GLU A 472 -22.88 -10.38 -0.26
N VAL A 473 -23.69 -10.54 -1.31
CA VAL A 473 -23.23 -10.55 -2.71
C VAL A 473 -24.30 -10.06 -3.68
N ASN A 474 -23.89 -9.28 -4.67
CA ASN A 474 -24.76 -8.81 -5.74
C ASN A 474 -25.11 -9.93 -6.73
N LEU A 475 -26.41 -10.12 -6.97
CA LEU A 475 -26.97 -11.02 -7.98
C LEU A 475 -27.24 -10.23 -9.27
N ARG A 476 -26.58 -10.62 -10.35
CA ARG A 476 -26.51 -9.88 -11.62
C ARG A 476 -27.21 -10.60 -12.77
N SER A 477 -27.61 -9.85 -13.79
CA SER A 477 -28.25 -10.39 -15.01
C SER A 477 -27.31 -11.23 -15.88
N LEU A 478 -26.00 -10.99 -15.79
CA LEU A 478 -24.93 -11.69 -16.51
C LEU A 478 -23.78 -12.00 -15.53
N PRO A 479 -22.95 -13.03 -15.79
CA PRO A 479 -21.74 -13.32 -15.02
C PRO A 479 -20.59 -12.40 -15.43
N SER A 480 -20.76 -11.09 -15.20
CA SER A 480 -19.76 -10.06 -15.50
C SER A 480 -19.87 -8.89 -14.52
N VAL A 481 -18.78 -8.16 -14.34
CA VAL A 481 -18.77 -6.83 -13.69
C VAL A 481 -18.43 -5.69 -14.66
N GLU A 482 -18.05 -6.03 -15.90
CA GLU A 482 -17.51 -5.09 -16.91
C GLU A 482 -18.43 -4.93 -18.12
N ASP A 483 -19.35 -5.88 -18.37
CA ASP A 483 -20.29 -5.79 -19.49
C ASP A 483 -21.30 -4.65 -19.23
N PRO A 484 -21.41 -3.64 -20.12
CA PRO A 484 -22.30 -2.49 -19.92
C PRO A 484 -23.80 -2.85 -19.93
N ASN A 485 -24.17 -4.07 -20.34
CA ASN A 485 -25.54 -4.60 -20.27
C ASN A 485 -25.79 -5.42 -19.00
N CYS A 486 -24.76 -5.65 -18.17
CA CYS A 486 -24.90 -6.34 -16.90
C CYS A 486 -25.43 -5.40 -15.81
N VAL A 487 -26.60 -5.71 -15.28
CA VAL A 487 -27.22 -4.97 -14.17
C VAL A 487 -27.24 -5.81 -12.90
N VAL A 488 -27.10 -5.16 -11.75
CA VAL A 488 -27.43 -5.77 -10.45
C VAL A 488 -28.95 -5.82 -10.35
N VAL A 489 -29.49 -7.02 -10.16
CA VAL A 489 -30.94 -7.28 -10.10
C VAL A 489 -31.42 -7.43 -8.65
N ALA A 490 -30.57 -7.97 -7.78
CA ALA A 490 -30.81 -8.09 -6.34
C ALA A 490 -29.47 -8.19 -5.59
N THR A 491 -29.52 -8.13 -4.26
CA THR A 491 -28.39 -8.45 -3.38
C THR A 491 -28.83 -9.57 -2.45
N LEU A 492 -28.00 -10.60 -2.32
CA LEU A 492 -28.20 -11.74 -1.43
C LEU A 492 -27.40 -11.51 -0.16
N LYS A 493 -28.04 -11.51 1.01
CA LYS A 493 -27.38 -11.31 2.31
C LYS A 493 -27.12 -12.63 3.04
N ASN A 494 -26.21 -12.62 4.01
CA ASN A 494 -25.94 -13.77 4.88
C ASN A 494 -27.20 -14.21 5.63
N GLY A 495 -27.49 -15.51 5.59
CA GLY A 495 -28.73 -16.10 6.11
C GLY A 495 -29.85 -16.22 5.07
N GLU A 496 -29.81 -15.47 3.96
CA GLU A 496 -30.72 -15.70 2.83
C GLU A 496 -30.21 -16.87 1.97
N ILE A 497 -31.08 -17.83 1.69
CA ILE A 497 -30.71 -19.09 1.03
C ILE A 497 -31.20 -19.08 -0.42
N VAL A 498 -30.31 -19.37 -1.35
CA VAL A 498 -30.63 -19.62 -2.77
C VAL A 498 -30.14 -20.99 -3.21
N THR A 499 -30.79 -21.53 -4.24
CA THR A 499 -30.27 -22.71 -4.94
C THR A 499 -29.24 -22.26 -5.98
N ARG A 500 -27.98 -22.63 -5.79
CA ARG A 500 -26.99 -22.57 -6.87
C ARG A 500 -27.25 -23.74 -7.82
N THR A 501 -27.37 -23.41 -9.10
CA THR A 501 -27.66 -24.35 -10.21
C THR A 501 -26.48 -24.54 -11.14
N GLY A 502 -25.39 -23.80 -10.94
CA GLY A 502 -24.16 -23.97 -11.70
C GLY A 502 -23.00 -23.18 -11.08
N ILE A 503 -21.77 -23.65 -11.31
CA ILE A 503 -20.54 -22.94 -10.93
C ILE A 503 -19.55 -22.95 -12.10
N ASN A 504 -19.09 -21.78 -12.52
CA ASN A 504 -17.91 -21.65 -13.36
C ASN A 504 -16.72 -21.38 -12.41
N ARG A 505 -15.79 -22.33 -12.35
CA ARG A 505 -14.62 -22.27 -11.45
C ARG A 505 -13.45 -21.48 -12.06
N ASP A 506 -13.40 -21.40 -13.38
CA ASP A 506 -12.32 -20.77 -14.14
C ASP A 506 -12.33 -19.24 -14.02
N VAL A 507 -13.53 -18.64 -14.01
CA VAL A 507 -13.76 -17.19 -13.83
C VAL A 507 -14.53 -16.85 -12.55
N GLY A 508 -14.74 -17.82 -11.66
CA GLY A 508 -15.23 -17.58 -10.30
C GLY A 508 -16.69 -17.15 -10.16
N TRP A 509 -17.58 -17.55 -11.07
CA TRP A 509 -19.01 -17.20 -11.02
C TRP A 509 -19.92 -18.37 -10.64
N SER A 510 -20.98 -18.09 -9.89
CA SER A 510 -22.05 -19.03 -9.55
C SER A 510 -23.36 -18.57 -10.20
N ARG A 511 -24.06 -19.51 -10.85
CA ARG A 511 -25.42 -19.33 -11.39
C ARG A 511 -26.41 -19.77 -10.33
N VAL A 512 -27.28 -18.88 -9.87
CA VAL A 512 -28.23 -19.10 -8.77
C VAL A 512 -29.66 -18.82 -9.20
N ILE A 513 -30.63 -19.43 -8.51
CA ILE A 513 -32.05 -19.12 -8.63
C ILE A 513 -32.49 -18.28 -7.43
N TYR A 514 -32.93 -17.05 -7.69
CA TYR A 514 -33.47 -16.12 -6.69
C TYR A 514 -34.84 -15.63 -7.16
N ASN A 515 -35.88 -15.78 -6.32
CA ASN A 515 -37.28 -15.47 -6.65
C ASN A 515 -37.78 -16.07 -7.99
N GLY A 516 -37.25 -17.23 -8.39
CA GLY A 516 -37.60 -17.92 -9.64
C GLY A 516 -36.85 -17.42 -10.89
N GLN A 517 -35.97 -16.43 -10.76
CA GLN A 517 -35.11 -15.92 -11.83
C GLN A 517 -33.69 -16.49 -11.72
N THR A 518 -33.09 -16.83 -12.86
CA THR A 518 -31.66 -17.15 -12.95
C THR A 518 -30.82 -15.87 -12.92
N LEU A 519 -29.91 -15.79 -11.96
CA LEU A 519 -28.97 -14.69 -11.77
C LEU A 519 -27.55 -15.22 -11.51
N TYR A 520 -26.56 -14.33 -11.54
CA TYR A 520 -25.15 -14.69 -11.39
C TYR A 520 -24.48 -13.87 -10.28
N CYS A 521 -23.62 -14.51 -9.49
CA CYS A 521 -22.85 -13.85 -8.44
C CYS A 521 -21.45 -14.47 -8.30
N ILE A 522 -20.50 -13.73 -7.73
CA ILE A 522 -19.12 -14.21 -7.58
C ILE A 522 -19.08 -15.32 -6.51
N SER A 523 -18.60 -16.49 -6.91
CA SER A 523 -18.60 -17.73 -6.12
C SER A 523 -17.88 -17.60 -4.78
N ASN A 524 -16.84 -16.77 -4.69
CA ASN A 524 -16.05 -16.62 -3.47
C ASN A 524 -16.83 -15.92 -2.34
N TYR A 525 -17.91 -15.19 -2.64
CA TYR A 525 -18.78 -14.60 -1.61
C TYR A 525 -19.90 -15.54 -1.16
N LEU A 526 -19.98 -16.77 -1.67
CA LEU A 526 -20.96 -17.77 -1.24
C LEU A 526 -20.36 -18.77 -0.25
N THR A 527 -21.20 -19.29 0.63
CA THR A 527 -20.94 -20.45 1.48
C THR A 527 -22.13 -21.42 1.44
N ALA A 528 -21.92 -22.68 1.82
CA ALA A 528 -23.01 -23.66 1.90
C ALA A 528 -24.02 -23.24 2.98
N ALA A 529 -25.32 -23.30 2.66
CA ALA A 529 -26.36 -22.98 3.62
C ALA A 529 -26.58 -24.15 4.59
N GLY A 530 -26.35 -23.92 5.89
CA GLY A 530 -26.53 -24.91 6.96
C GLY A 530 -25.27 -25.33 7.70
N GLN A 531 -24.19 -24.55 7.64
CA GLN A 531 -23.07 -24.58 8.60
C GLN A 531 -23.10 -23.34 9.49
#